data_AF-A0A2V9SV07-F1
#
_entry.id   AF-A0A2V9SV07-F1
#
_cell.length_a   1.000
_cell.length_b   1.000
_cell.length_c   1.000
_cell.angle_alpha   90.00
_cell.angle_beta   90.00
_cell.angle_gamma   90.00
#
_symmetry.space_group_name_H-M   'P 1'
#
loop_
_entity.id
_entity.type
_entity.pdbx_description
1 polymer ?
#
loop_
_entity_poly.entity_id
_entity_poly.type
_entity_poly.pdbx_seq_one_letter_code
_entity_poly.pdbx_strand_id
1 'polypeptide(L)'
;MKDFVLKGVFLEHIMELIDRYLQAVKFSLPRAQRDDIIKELRDSILSQIEEKEAALGRQLTKDEQVELLKKLGSPMHLASRYGKQQHVIGATMFPIYWRVLKAALGLAFLVQAGASIAMAAAGKPFIQSLSPLLHYPSVALSVFGWVTVVFAAMDFFGARIQVSDRWDPRKLPPLVKSDPRKSRFELIARLVIQIIFGVWWLAGLHYK
;
A
#
# COMPACT_ATOMS: atom_id res chain seq x y z
N MET A 1 -41.74 -20.83 10.71
CA MET A 1 -41.19 -19.57 11.29
C MET A 1 -39.72 -19.69 11.69
N LYS A 2 -39.28 -20.82 12.30
CA LYS A 2 -37.85 -21.07 12.59
C LYS A 2 -36.96 -21.12 11.32
N ASP A 3 -37.48 -21.65 10.22
CA ASP A 3 -36.73 -21.76 8.94
C ASP A 3 -36.44 -20.42 8.27
N PHE A 4 -37.30 -19.42 8.47
CA PHE A 4 -37.11 -18.07 7.92
C PHE A 4 -36.01 -17.30 8.67
N VAL A 5 -35.98 -17.45 10.01
CA VAL A 5 -34.97 -16.83 10.87
C VAL A 5 -33.59 -17.47 10.66
N LEU A 6 -33.53 -18.81 10.51
CA LEU A 6 -32.28 -19.50 10.20
C LEU A 6 -31.75 -19.12 8.80
N LYS A 7 -32.61 -18.98 7.79
CA LYS A 7 -32.22 -18.43 6.48
C LYS A 7 -31.68 -17.01 6.59
N GLY A 8 -32.30 -16.14 7.40
CA GLY A 8 -31.86 -14.75 7.57
C GLY A 8 -30.46 -14.63 8.18
N VAL A 9 -30.20 -15.30 9.32
CA VAL A 9 -28.90 -15.25 10.01
C VAL A 9 -27.80 -15.97 9.22
N PHE A 10 -28.17 -17.02 8.48
CA PHE A 10 -27.23 -17.74 7.64
C PHE A 10 -26.83 -16.90 6.42
N LEU A 11 -27.79 -16.31 5.69
CA LEU A 11 -27.52 -15.38 4.58
C LEU A 11 -26.66 -14.20 5.01
N GLU A 12 -26.87 -13.69 6.23
CA GLU A 12 -26.04 -12.64 6.82
C GLU A 12 -24.57 -13.10 6.97
N HIS A 13 -24.33 -14.34 7.41
CA HIS A 13 -22.99 -14.93 7.49
C HIS A 13 -22.38 -15.34 6.14
N ILE A 14 -23.20 -15.81 5.17
CA ILE A 14 -22.73 -16.10 3.80
C ILE A 14 -22.20 -14.81 3.19
N MET A 15 -23.00 -13.74 3.26
CA MET A 15 -22.58 -12.43 2.78
C MET A 15 -21.35 -11.96 3.53
N GLU A 16 -21.25 -12.17 4.84
CA GLU A 16 -20.11 -11.68 5.60
C GLU A 16 -18.76 -12.25 5.13
N LEU A 17 -18.67 -13.57 4.88
CA LEU A 17 -17.41 -14.18 4.44
C LEU A 17 -17.04 -13.73 3.01
N ILE A 18 -18.03 -13.64 2.13
CA ILE A 18 -17.85 -13.18 0.75
C ILE A 18 -17.50 -11.69 0.73
N ASP A 19 -18.16 -10.86 1.52
CA ASP A 19 -17.90 -9.43 1.63
C ASP A 19 -16.51 -9.17 2.19
N ARG A 20 -16.05 -9.96 3.17
CA ARG A 20 -14.66 -9.93 3.66
C ARG A 20 -13.67 -10.33 2.56
N TYR A 21 -14.01 -11.35 1.76
CA TYR A 21 -13.18 -11.77 0.63
C TYR A 21 -13.08 -10.69 -0.44
N LEU A 22 -14.23 -10.15 -0.88
CA LEU A 22 -14.32 -9.03 -1.83
C LEU A 22 -13.61 -7.79 -1.29
N GLN A 23 -13.72 -7.50 0.00
CA GLN A 23 -12.99 -6.40 0.63
C GLN A 23 -11.47 -6.62 0.49
N ALA A 24 -10.97 -7.83 0.77
CA ALA A 24 -9.55 -8.16 0.60
C ALA A 24 -9.09 -8.06 -0.87
N VAL A 25 -9.94 -8.45 -1.83
CA VAL A 25 -9.67 -8.31 -3.27
C VAL A 25 -9.63 -6.83 -3.65
N LYS A 26 -10.58 -6.02 -3.18
CA LYS A 26 -10.69 -4.57 -3.44
C LYS A 26 -9.44 -3.82 -3.00
N PHE A 27 -8.82 -4.24 -1.89
CA PHE A 27 -7.57 -3.68 -1.40
C PHE A 27 -6.35 -3.99 -2.27
N SER A 28 -6.48 -4.94 -3.19
CA SER A 28 -5.40 -5.41 -4.08
C SER A 28 -5.60 -4.96 -5.53
N LEU A 29 -6.74 -4.33 -5.87
CA LEU A 29 -7.09 -3.89 -7.21
C LEU A 29 -6.65 -2.44 -7.53
N PRO A 30 -6.42 -2.10 -8.82
CA PRO A 30 -6.19 -0.72 -9.26
C PRO A 30 -7.37 0.20 -8.93
N ARG A 31 -7.09 1.37 -8.34
CA ARG A 31 -8.13 2.30 -7.87
C ARG A 31 -9.13 2.73 -8.95
N ALA A 32 -8.69 2.84 -10.20
CA ALA A 32 -9.52 3.32 -11.30
C ALA A 32 -10.68 2.38 -11.66
N GLN A 33 -10.51 1.06 -11.47
CA GLN A 33 -11.48 0.05 -11.90
C GLN A 33 -11.95 -0.87 -10.76
N ARG A 34 -11.45 -0.66 -9.54
CA ARG A 34 -11.71 -1.56 -8.41
C ARG A 34 -13.20 -1.73 -8.11
N ASP A 35 -14.01 -0.68 -8.27
CA ASP A 35 -15.42 -0.72 -7.87
C ASP A 35 -16.25 -1.52 -8.89
N ASP A 36 -15.96 -1.34 -10.18
CA ASP A 36 -16.57 -2.11 -11.28
C ASP A 36 -16.17 -3.59 -11.21
N ILE A 37 -14.87 -3.88 -11.04
CA ILE A 37 -14.37 -5.26 -10.93
C ILE A 37 -14.96 -5.96 -9.71
N ILE A 38 -15.11 -5.26 -8.57
CA ILE A 38 -15.71 -5.85 -7.37
C ILE A 38 -17.19 -6.14 -7.55
N LYS A 39 -17.92 -5.28 -8.26
CA LYS A 39 -19.32 -5.50 -8.59
C LYS A 39 -19.48 -6.75 -9.45
N GLU A 40 -18.71 -6.84 -10.54
CA GLU A 40 -18.71 -7.99 -11.44
C GLU A 40 -18.35 -9.29 -10.70
N LEU A 41 -17.30 -9.25 -9.86
CA LEU A 41 -16.86 -10.41 -9.09
C LEU A 41 -17.91 -10.83 -8.06
N ARG A 42 -18.59 -9.87 -7.41
CA ARG A 42 -19.69 -10.16 -6.48
C ARG A 42 -20.82 -10.89 -7.19
N ASP A 43 -21.25 -10.37 -8.33
CA ASP A 43 -22.35 -10.96 -9.10
C ASP A 43 -21.98 -12.37 -9.58
N SER A 44 -20.75 -12.56 -10.09
CA SER A 44 -20.24 -13.88 -10.51
C SER A 44 -20.17 -14.90 -9.38
N ILE A 45 -19.73 -14.51 -8.18
CA ILE A 45 -19.68 -15.40 -7.01
C ILE A 45 -21.10 -15.75 -6.57
N LEU A 46 -22.02 -14.79 -6.55
CA LEU A 46 -23.41 -15.02 -6.15
C LEU A 46 -24.09 -16.02 -7.09
N SER A 47 -23.92 -15.86 -8.40
CA SER A 47 -24.47 -16.79 -9.39
C SER A 47 -23.93 -18.21 -9.24
N GLN A 48 -22.63 -18.38 -8.96
CA GLN A 48 -22.04 -19.70 -8.73
C GLN A 48 -22.56 -20.36 -7.44
N ILE A 49 -22.89 -19.57 -6.42
CA ILE A 49 -23.51 -20.07 -5.19
C ILE A 49 -24.93 -20.52 -5.49
N GLU A 50 -25.74 -19.68 -6.14
CA GLU A 50 -27.13 -19.99 -6.50
C GLU A 50 -27.22 -21.27 -7.35
N GLU A 51 -26.33 -21.44 -8.33
CA GLU A 51 -26.28 -22.64 -9.17
C GLU A 51 -25.96 -23.90 -8.35
N LYS A 52 -25.00 -23.81 -7.41
CA LYS A 52 -24.67 -24.93 -6.52
C LYS A 52 -25.78 -25.24 -5.52
N GLU A 53 -26.44 -24.22 -4.98
CA GLU A 53 -27.57 -24.40 -4.06
C GLU A 53 -28.78 -25.03 -4.76
N ALA A 54 -29.06 -24.61 -6.00
CA ALA A 54 -30.10 -25.20 -6.83
C ALA A 54 -29.81 -26.68 -7.14
N ALA A 55 -28.56 -27.02 -7.46
CA ALA A 55 -28.15 -28.40 -7.71
C ALA A 55 -28.21 -29.29 -6.46
N LEU A 56 -27.90 -28.74 -5.28
CA LEU A 56 -27.93 -29.46 -4.02
C LEU A 56 -29.32 -29.50 -3.37
N GLY A 57 -30.25 -28.65 -3.81
CA GLY A 57 -31.57 -28.47 -3.19
C GLY A 57 -31.51 -27.92 -1.76
N ARG A 58 -30.35 -27.40 -1.33
CA ARG A 58 -30.08 -26.84 -0.01
C ARG A 58 -29.05 -25.73 -0.09
N GLN A 59 -28.98 -24.90 0.96
CA GLN A 59 -27.98 -23.84 1.05
C GLN A 59 -26.56 -24.38 1.21
N LEU A 60 -25.58 -23.61 0.75
CA LEU A 60 -24.16 -23.95 0.81
C LEU A 60 -23.64 -23.82 2.24
N THR A 61 -23.03 -24.86 2.77
CA THR A 61 -22.40 -24.83 4.10
C THR A 61 -21.17 -23.92 4.12
N LYS A 62 -20.75 -23.48 5.32
CA LYS A 62 -19.55 -22.64 5.49
C LYS A 62 -18.29 -23.29 4.91
N ASP A 63 -18.13 -24.61 5.04
CA ASP A 63 -16.97 -25.32 4.50
C ASP A 63 -16.99 -25.38 2.96
N GLU A 64 -18.16 -25.57 2.34
CA GLU A 64 -18.32 -25.52 0.88
C GLU A 64 -18.04 -24.12 0.32
N GLN A 65 -18.40 -23.07 1.06
CA GLN A 65 -18.06 -21.68 0.71
C GLN A 65 -16.55 -21.44 0.79
N VAL A 66 -15.89 -21.94 1.84
CA VAL A 66 -14.43 -21.88 1.97
C VAL A 66 -13.75 -22.60 0.81
N GLU A 67 -14.28 -23.74 0.38
CA GLU A 67 -13.75 -24.48 -0.78
C GLU A 67 -13.94 -23.70 -2.09
N LEU A 68 -15.11 -23.08 -2.28
CA LEU A 68 -15.38 -22.22 -3.44
C LEU A 68 -14.40 -21.03 -3.49
N LEU A 69 -14.21 -20.33 -2.38
CA LEU A 69 -13.23 -19.25 -2.28
C LEU A 69 -11.79 -19.74 -2.48
N LYS A 70 -11.45 -20.95 -2.00
CA LYS A 70 -10.14 -21.58 -2.28
C LYS A 70 -9.92 -21.84 -3.76
N LYS A 71 -10.97 -22.23 -4.51
CA LYS A 71 -10.90 -22.42 -5.98
C LYS A 71 -10.67 -21.10 -6.71
N LEU A 72 -11.21 -19.99 -6.22
CA LEU A 72 -10.95 -18.65 -6.77
C LEU A 72 -9.51 -18.17 -6.48
N GLY A 73 -8.87 -18.69 -5.43
CA GLY A 73 -7.51 -18.39 -5.04
C GLY A 73 -7.41 -17.22 -4.07
N SER A 74 -6.18 -16.86 -3.66
CA SER A 74 -6.01 -15.76 -2.71
C SER A 74 -6.44 -14.43 -3.33
N PRO A 75 -6.95 -13.46 -2.54
CA PRO A 75 -7.39 -12.16 -3.04
C PRO A 75 -6.34 -11.43 -3.87
N MET A 76 -5.07 -11.60 -3.50
CA MET A 76 -3.93 -11.01 -4.21
C MET A 76 -3.65 -11.73 -5.53
N HIS A 77 -3.75 -13.06 -5.55
CA HIS A 77 -3.60 -13.85 -6.77
C HIS A 77 -4.72 -13.53 -7.76
N LEU A 78 -5.97 -13.44 -7.30
CA LEU A 78 -7.10 -13.05 -8.13
C LEU A 78 -6.96 -11.62 -8.66
N ALA A 79 -6.59 -10.66 -7.79
CA ALA A 79 -6.39 -9.26 -8.20
C ALA A 79 -5.24 -9.08 -9.20
N SER A 80 -4.20 -9.94 -9.14
CA SER A 80 -3.07 -9.89 -10.07
C SER A 80 -3.49 -10.11 -11.53
N ARG A 81 -4.59 -10.83 -11.78
CA ARG A 81 -5.15 -11.04 -13.13
C ARG A 81 -5.71 -9.77 -13.76
N TYR A 82 -6.06 -8.78 -12.95
CA TYR A 82 -6.64 -7.51 -13.38
C TYR A 82 -5.62 -6.36 -13.40
N GLY A 83 -4.38 -6.60 -12.94
CA GLY A 83 -3.31 -5.61 -12.94
C GLY A 83 -2.47 -5.69 -14.22
N LYS A 84 -2.35 -4.58 -14.96
CA LYS A 84 -1.23 -4.42 -15.91
C LYS A 84 0.09 -4.48 -15.11
N GLN A 85 0.85 -5.55 -15.30
CA GLN A 85 2.25 -5.60 -14.90
C GLN A 85 2.99 -4.37 -15.45
N GLN A 86 3.90 -3.82 -14.63
CA GLN A 86 4.98 -2.86 -14.92
C GLN A 86 4.90 -1.56 -14.13
N HIS A 87 5.26 -1.61 -12.84
CA HIS A 87 5.97 -0.51 -12.19
C HIS A 87 7.05 -1.11 -11.28
N VAL A 88 8.28 -0.57 -11.34
CA VAL A 88 9.45 -0.99 -10.53
C VAL A 88 9.25 -0.70 -9.04
N ILE A 89 8.21 0.07 -8.72
CA ILE A 89 7.66 0.29 -7.38
C ILE A 89 6.16 0.02 -7.52
N GLY A 90 5.59 -0.90 -6.74
CA GLY A 90 4.17 -1.26 -6.84
C GLY A 90 3.24 -0.05 -6.97
N ALA A 91 2.19 -0.16 -7.80
CA ALA A 91 1.27 0.95 -8.15
C ALA A 91 0.64 1.66 -6.93
N THR A 92 0.63 1.01 -5.77
CA THR A 92 0.21 1.55 -4.47
C THR A 92 1.26 2.45 -3.80
N MET A 93 2.56 2.20 -4.01
CA MET A 93 3.67 2.90 -3.37
C MET A 93 4.16 4.11 -4.19
N PHE A 94 3.98 4.09 -5.51
CA PHE A 94 4.45 5.16 -6.40
C PHE A 94 3.92 6.57 -6.04
N PRO A 95 2.62 6.78 -5.74
CA PRO A 95 2.12 8.10 -5.34
C PRO A 95 2.64 8.58 -3.98
N ILE A 96 3.09 7.67 -3.12
CA ILE A 96 3.67 7.99 -1.81
C ILE A 96 5.15 8.34 -2.00
N TYR A 97 5.89 7.51 -2.75
CA TYR A 97 7.26 7.77 -3.17
C TYR A 97 7.41 9.18 -3.74
N TRP A 98 6.55 9.55 -4.70
CA TRP A 98 6.62 10.85 -5.35
C TRP A 98 6.39 12.03 -4.38
N ARG A 99 5.47 11.88 -3.43
CA ARG A 99 5.21 12.91 -2.39
C ARG A 99 6.39 13.03 -1.43
N VAL A 100 6.94 11.90 -0.97
CA VAL A 100 8.10 11.88 -0.07
C VAL A 100 9.33 12.45 -0.76
N LEU A 101 9.59 12.07 -2.00
CA LEU A 101 10.71 12.59 -2.78
C LEU A 101 10.61 14.11 -2.96
N LYS A 102 9.45 14.63 -3.37
CA LYS A 102 9.23 16.08 -3.50
C LYS A 102 9.42 16.82 -2.18
N ALA A 103 8.87 16.28 -1.08
CA ALA A 103 9.02 16.87 0.24
C ALA A 103 10.49 16.88 0.69
N ALA A 104 11.22 15.77 0.48
CA ALA A 104 12.63 15.65 0.83
C ALA A 104 13.52 16.60 0.02
N LEU A 105 13.30 16.71 -1.29
CA LEU A 105 14.01 17.66 -2.15
C LEU A 105 13.69 19.11 -1.77
N GLY A 106 12.43 19.43 -1.52
CA GLY A 106 12.01 20.76 -1.07
C GLY A 106 12.63 21.15 0.26
N LEU A 107 12.67 20.22 1.23
CA LEU A 107 13.32 20.46 2.52
C LEU A 107 14.83 20.66 2.36
N ALA A 108 15.51 19.82 1.57
CA ALA A 108 16.93 19.97 1.29
C ALA A 108 17.23 21.34 0.64
N PHE A 109 16.38 21.80 -0.28
CA PHE A 109 16.50 23.12 -0.88
C PHE A 109 16.37 24.24 0.15
N LEU A 110 15.36 24.17 1.04
CA LEU A 110 15.16 25.17 2.10
C LEU A 110 16.36 25.24 3.06
N VAL A 111 16.95 24.11 3.41
CA VAL A 111 18.17 24.07 4.24
C VAL A 111 19.33 24.77 3.53
N GLN A 112 19.57 24.48 2.25
CA GLN A 112 20.63 25.14 1.48
C GLN A 112 20.38 26.64 1.30
N ALA A 113 19.13 27.04 1.02
CA ALA A 113 18.74 28.44 0.94
C ALA A 113 18.95 29.16 2.28
N GLY A 114 18.57 28.54 3.39
CA GLY A 114 18.80 29.07 4.73
C GLY A 114 20.28 29.22 5.06
N ALA A 115 21.10 28.23 4.70
CA ALA A 115 22.56 28.31 4.85
C ALA A 115 23.15 29.46 4.02
N SER A 116 22.69 29.62 2.77
CA SER A 116 23.10 30.74 1.91
C SER A 116 22.74 32.10 2.49
N ILE A 117 21.52 32.26 3.00
CA ILE A 117 21.06 33.49 3.66
C ILE A 117 21.90 33.77 4.91
N ALA A 118 22.16 32.75 5.72
CA ALA A 118 22.98 32.88 6.93
C ALA A 118 24.41 33.32 6.62
N MET A 119 25.03 32.78 5.57
CA MET A 119 26.36 33.20 5.11
C MET A 119 26.36 34.64 4.62
N ALA A 120 25.34 35.06 3.85
CA ALA A 120 25.20 36.45 3.40
C ALA A 120 25.03 37.41 4.59
N ALA A 121 24.19 37.05 5.58
CA ALA A 121 23.99 37.82 6.80
C ALA A 121 25.27 37.92 7.65
N ALA A 122 26.15 36.92 7.58
CA ALA A 122 27.46 36.92 8.23
C ALA A 122 28.52 37.75 7.48
N GLY A 123 28.16 38.47 6.41
CA GLY A 123 29.08 39.32 5.64
C GLY A 123 30.03 38.55 4.72
N LYS A 124 29.76 37.27 4.44
CA LYS A 124 30.56 36.48 3.49
C LYS A 124 30.43 37.07 2.07
N PRO A 125 31.50 36.97 1.24
CA PRO A 125 31.43 37.36 -0.17
C PRO A 125 30.25 36.70 -0.89
N PHE A 126 29.60 37.41 -1.81
CA PHE A 126 28.40 36.94 -2.50
C PHE A 126 28.55 35.53 -3.10
N ILE A 127 29.68 35.27 -3.76
CA ILE A 127 29.98 33.95 -4.35
C ILE A 127 30.09 32.84 -3.29
N GLN A 128 30.66 33.14 -2.12
CA GLN A 128 30.72 32.18 -1.01
C GLN A 128 29.35 31.95 -0.39
N SER A 129 28.53 32.99 -0.26
CA SER A 129 27.15 32.87 0.25
C SER A 129 26.27 32.03 -0.68
N LEU A 130 26.58 31.96 -1.97
CA LEU A 130 25.86 31.11 -2.93
C LEU A 130 26.34 29.65 -2.94
N SER A 131 27.47 29.33 -2.29
CA SER A 131 28.06 27.99 -2.36
C SER A 131 27.13 26.85 -1.89
N PRO A 132 26.30 27.01 -0.83
CA PRO A 132 25.34 25.97 -0.44
C PRO A 132 24.29 25.67 -1.53
N LEU A 133 23.78 26.72 -2.20
CA LEU A 133 22.83 26.59 -3.30
C LEU A 133 23.48 25.94 -4.54
N LEU A 134 24.73 26.28 -4.84
CA LEU A 134 25.47 25.65 -5.94
C LEU A 134 25.74 24.16 -5.68
N HIS A 135 25.84 23.75 -4.41
CA HIS A 135 25.99 22.36 -4.01
C HIS A 135 24.67 21.57 -4.00
N TYR A 136 23.52 22.24 -4.13
CA TYR A 136 22.20 21.59 -4.08
C TYR A 136 22.02 20.43 -5.06
N PRO A 137 22.46 20.48 -6.34
CA PRO A 137 22.29 19.37 -7.27
C PRO A 137 22.92 18.06 -6.78
N SER A 138 24.08 18.12 -6.12
CA SER A 138 24.73 16.95 -5.53
C SER A 138 23.92 16.39 -4.37
N VAL A 139 23.43 17.26 -3.48
CA VAL A 139 22.55 16.88 -2.37
C VAL A 139 21.25 16.26 -2.88
N ALA A 140 20.64 16.86 -3.89
CA ALA A 140 19.41 16.38 -4.52
C ALA A 140 19.58 14.98 -5.11
N LEU A 141 20.72 14.71 -5.77
CA LEU A 141 21.03 13.38 -6.32
C LEU A 141 21.18 12.34 -5.21
N SER A 142 21.87 12.67 -4.12
CA SER A 142 21.99 11.78 -2.96
C SER A 142 20.65 11.50 -2.28
N VAL A 143 19.82 12.54 -2.08
CA VAL A 143 18.46 12.41 -1.54
C VAL A 143 17.61 11.51 -2.43
N PHE A 144 17.64 11.74 -3.74
CA PHE A 144 16.95 10.91 -4.71
C PHE A 144 17.39 9.44 -4.62
N GLY A 145 18.69 9.18 -4.57
CA GLY A 145 19.25 7.83 -4.46
C GLY A 145 18.78 7.12 -3.20
N TRP A 146 18.92 7.74 -2.04
CA TRP A 146 18.50 7.14 -0.77
C TRP A 146 17.00 6.92 -0.66
N VAL A 147 16.18 7.88 -1.07
CA VAL A 147 14.72 7.73 -1.08
C VAL A 147 14.32 6.58 -2.02
N THR A 148 14.95 6.49 -3.19
CA THR A 148 14.69 5.40 -4.14
C THR A 148 15.08 4.04 -3.56
N VAL A 149 16.28 3.90 -2.99
CA VAL A 149 16.75 2.65 -2.38
C VAL A 149 15.81 2.19 -1.26
N VAL A 150 15.37 3.11 -0.41
CA VAL A 150 14.45 2.81 0.69
C VAL A 150 13.10 2.34 0.18
N PHE A 151 12.50 3.04 -0.79
CA PHE A 151 11.22 2.65 -1.36
C PHE A 151 11.32 1.34 -2.14
N ALA A 152 12.42 1.12 -2.85
CA ALA A 152 12.70 -0.15 -3.53
C ALA A 152 12.84 -1.31 -2.52
N ALA A 153 13.56 -1.10 -1.42
CA ALA A 153 13.68 -2.09 -0.35
C ALA A 153 12.31 -2.37 0.30
N MET A 154 11.52 -1.34 0.61
CA MET A 154 10.17 -1.51 1.15
C MET A 154 9.26 -2.31 0.23
N ASP A 155 9.30 -2.04 -1.08
CA ASP A 155 8.52 -2.78 -2.06
C ASP A 155 8.98 -4.24 -2.14
N PHE A 156 10.30 -4.46 -2.15
CA PHE A 156 10.90 -5.79 -2.20
C PHE A 156 10.57 -6.65 -0.96
N PHE A 157 10.73 -6.10 0.26
CA PHE A 157 10.42 -6.82 1.50
C PHE A 157 8.92 -6.93 1.75
N GLY A 158 8.13 -5.90 1.41
CA GLY A 158 6.68 -5.91 1.50
C GLY A 158 6.03 -6.96 0.60
N ALA A 159 6.58 -7.16 -0.60
CA ALA A 159 6.15 -8.23 -1.51
C ALA A 159 6.52 -9.63 -0.99
N ARG A 160 7.70 -9.80 -0.39
CA ARG A 160 8.16 -11.09 0.17
C ARG A 160 7.32 -11.57 1.37
N ILE A 161 6.87 -10.66 2.24
CA ILE A 161 6.03 -11.01 3.40
C ILE A 161 4.63 -11.50 2.98
N GLN A 162 4.12 -11.10 1.81
CA GLN A 162 2.78 -11.49 1.37
C GLN A 162 2.72 -12.84 0.62
N VAL A 163 3.87 -13.42 0.24
CA VAL A 163 3.91 -14.62 -0.62
C VAL A 163 4.10 -15.92 0.18
N SER A 164 4.46 -15.87 1.47
CA SER A 164 4.90 -17.07 2.21
C SER A 164 3.82 -17.85 2.98
N ASP A 165 2.60 -17.37 3.14
CA ASP A 165 1.61 -18.07 3.98
C ASP A 165 0.54 -18.79 3.16
N ARG A 166 0.37 -20.09 3.46
CA ARG A 166 -0.71 -20.95 2.98
C ARG A 166 -2.06 -20.27 3.29
N TRP A 167 -2.61 -19.58 2.30
CA TRP A 167 -3.78 -18.72 2.46
C TRP A 167 -5.04 -19.52 2.84
N ASP A 168 -5.74 -19.08 3.87
CA ASP A 168 -6.99 -19.69 4.36
C ASP A 168 -8.11 -18.64 4.42
N PRO A 169 -9.24 -18.82 3.71
CA PRO A 169 -10.38 -17.91 3.74
C PRO A 169 -10.94 -17.62 5.14
N ARG A 170 -10.78 -18.55 6.09
CA ARG A 170 -11.31 -18.38 7.46
C ARG A 170 -10.57 -17.31 8.27
N LYS A 171 -9.35 -16.97 7.87
CA LYS A 171 -8.50 -15.96 8.53
C LYS A 171 -8.67 -14.56 7.93
N LEU A 172 -9.68 -14.35 7.09
CA LEU A 172 -9.95 -13.03 6.51
C LEU A 172 -10.25 -12.02 7.63
N PRO A 173 -9.58 -10.84 7.62
CA PRO A 173 -9.82 -9.82 8.62
C PRO A 173 -11.29 -9.37 8.60
N PRO A 174 -11.83 -8.95 9.77
CA PRO A 174 -13.20 -8.45 9.85
C PRO A 174 -13.38 -7.19 8.99
N LEU A 175 -14.63 -6.87 8.62
CA LEU A 175 -14.95 -5.73 7.76
C LEU A 175 -14.49 -4.40 8.39
N VAL A 176 -13.30 -3.92 8.02
CA VAL A 176 -12.76 -2.65 8.54
C VAL A 176 -13.17 -1.50 7.63
N LYS A 177 -13.78 -0.44 8.18
CA LYS A 177 -14.18 0.78 7.43
C LYS A 177 -13.00 1.69 7.05
N SER A 178 -11.79 1.37 7.48
CA SER A 178 -10.60 2.22 7.36
C SER A 178 -9.40 1.37 6.96
N ASP A 179 -8.64 1.81 5.95
CA ASP A 179 -7.47 1.11 5.43
C ASP A 179 -6.34 1.06 6.49
N PRO A 180 -6.09 -0.09 7.14
CA PRO A 180 -5.10 -0.20 8.21
C PRO A 180 -3.66 -0.15 7.69
N ARG A 181 -3.45 -0.14 6.36
CA ARG A 181 -2.13 0.08 5.75
C ARG A 181 -1.68 1.52 5.98
N LYS A 182 -2.56 2.52 5.83
CA LYS A 182 -2.19 3.94 5.98
C LYS A 182 -1.44 4.23 7.28
N SER A 183 -1.94 3.71 8.42
CA SER A 183 -1.40 4.02 9.74
C SER A 183 -0.02 3.39 9.99
N ARG A 184 0.18 2.12 9.61
CA ARG A 184 1.48 1.44 9.79
C ARG A 184 2.54 1.98 8.84
N PHE A 185 2.16 2.32 7.62
CA PHE A 185 3.07 2.92 6.64
C PHE A 185 3.47 4.34 7.00
N GLU A 186 2.58 5.15 7.59
CA GLU A 186 2.92 6.51 8.04
C GLU A 186 3.93 6.47 9.19
N LEU A 187 3.78 5.52 10.13
CA LEU A 187 4.72 5.32 11.22
C LEU A 187 6.09 4.86 10.71
N ILE A 188 6.14 3.88 9.81
CA ILE A 188 7.40 3.36 9.25
C ILE A 188 8.07 4.43 8.36
N ALA A 189 7.32 5.11 7.50
CA ALA A 189 7.85 6.18 6.65
C ALA A 189 8.42 7.33 7.50
N ARG A 190 7.74 7.72 8.58
CA ARG A 190 8.21 8.74 9.51
C ARG A 190 9.52 8.34 10.18
N LEU A 191 9.63 7.09 10.62
CA LEU A 191 10.82 6.54 11.27
C LEU A 191 12.01 6.49 10.31
N VAL A 192 11.77 6.05 9.07
CA VAL A 192 12.82 5.97 8.04
C VAL A 192 13.25 7.35 7.57
N ILE A 193 12.34 8.31 7.40
CA ILE A 193 12.69 9.71 7.13
C ILE A 193 13.56 10.28 8.25
N GLN A 194 13.24 9.99 9.52
CA GLN A 194 14.06 10.43 10.65
C GLN A 194 15.45 9.80 10.63
N ILE A 195 15.57 8.51 10.30
CA ILE A 195 16.86 7.82 10.21
C ILE A 195 17.70 8.40 9.06
N ILE A 196 17.11 8.58 7.88
CA ILE A 196 17.81 9.18 6.73
C ILE A 196 18.25 10.61 7.05
N PHE A 197 17.35 11.40 7.64
CA PHE A 197 17.67 12.76 8.06
C PHE A 197 18.80 12.76 9.10
N GLY A 198 18.76 11.88 10.09
CA GLY A 198 19.78 11.77 11.12
C GLY A 198 21.14 11.33 10.56
N VAL A 199 21.16 10.33 9.68
CA VAL A 199 22.39 9.85 9.03
C VAL A 199 22.96 10.92 8.11
N TRP A 200 22.12 11.61 7.33
CA TRP A 200 22.55 12.73 6.48
C TRP A 200 23.09 13.90 7.33
N TRP A 201 22.43 14.22 8.44
CA TRP A 201 22.85 15.26 9.37
C TRP A 201 24.20 14.95 10.02
N LEU A 202 24.44 13.69 10.42
CA LEU A 202 25.70 13.23 11.00
C LEU A 202 26.82 13.16 9.95
N ALA A 203 26.53 12.69 8.73
CA ALA A 203 27.51 12.66 7.64
C ALA A 203 27.90 14.08 7.17
N GLY A 204 26.96 15.02 7.18
CA GLY A 204 27.21 16.43 6.89
C GLY A 204 28.06 17.15 7.95
N LEU A 205 28.07 16.66 9.21
CA LEU A 205 28.92 17.19 10.28
C LEU A 205 30.39 16.75 10.16
N HIS A 206 30.65 15.59 9.55
CA HIS A 206 32.00 15.03 9.39
C HIS A 206 32.79 15.59 8.18
N TYR A 207 32.18 16.45 7.37
CA TYR A 207 32.82 17.13 6.22
C TYR A 207 33.15 18.61 6.52
N LYS A 208 33.44 18.95 7.79
CA LYS A 208 34.01 20.25 8.19
C LYS A 208 35.53 20.18 8.30
#